data_AF-A0A519KSM6-F1
#
_entry.id   AF-A0A519KSM6-F1
#
_cell.length_a   1.000
_cell.length_b   1.000
_cell.length_c   1.000
_cell.angle_alpha   90.00
_cell.angle_beta   90.00
_cell.angle_gamma   90.00
#
_symmetry.space_group_name_H-M   'P 1'
#
loop_
_entity.id
_entity.type
_entity.pdbx_description
1 polymer ?
#
loop_
_entity_poly.entity_id
_entity_poly.type
_entity_poly.pdbx_seq_one_letter_code
_entity_poly.pdbx_strand_id
1 'polypeptide(L)'
;MPGENIQHRMSFMSLGPASASYRAVGPLLRQEAPLALAAFYNRVRAEPTTRRFFRDESHISTASKSQQKHWDAIIDGRADDAYAASVRTIGHVHARIGLEPRWYIGGYSVILAHLTRAIAQRPRRFWANRREHDRVTAEAVAELTQRVMLDMDLAISIYLEVLQSERDRVKAERDQAQAV
;
A
#
# COMPACT_ATOMS: atom_id res chain seq x y z
N MET A 1 -17.95 2.64 -12.07
CA MET A 1 -16.78 1.80 -12.44
C MET A 1 -15.71 1.87 -11.35
N PRO A 2 -14.81 0.89 -11.17
CA PRO A 2 -13.81 0.96 -10.10
C PRO A 2 -12.86 2.17 -10.16
N GLY A 3 -12.58 2.71 -11.36
CA GLY A 3 -11.80 3.95 -11.52
C GLY A 3 -12.52 5.22 -11.06
N GLU A 4 -13.85 5.23 -11.14
CA GLU A 4 -14.70 6.32 -10.62
C GLU A 4 -14.66 6.38 -9.07
N ASN A 5 -14.48 5.22 -8.45
CA ASN A 5 -14.32 5.09 -6.99
C ASN A 5 -12.95 5.63 -6.51
N ILE A 6 -11.88 5.37 -7.26
CA ILE A 6 -10.52 5.87 -6.91
C ILE A 6 -10.48 7.40 -6.94
N GLN A 7 -10.98 8.03 -8.01
CA GLN A 7 -10.95 9.49 -8.13
C GLN A 7 -11.80 10.19 -7.07
N HIS A 8 -12.93 9.59 -6.68
CA HIS A 8 -13.76 10.12 -5.60
C HIS A 8 -13.04 10.08 -4.25
N ARG A 9 -12.38 8.96 -3.92
CA ARG A 9 -11.55 8.84 -2.70
C ARG A 9 -10.38 9.81 -2.70
N MET A 10 -9.69 9.94 -3.83
CA MET A 10 -8.60 10.91 -4.00
C MET A 10 -9.07 12.35 -3.76
N SER A 11 -10.20 12.74 -4.36
CA SER A 11 -10.79 14.07 -4.20
C SER A 11 -11.08 14.40 -2.74
N PHE A 12 -11.68 13.46 -1.99
CA PHE A 12 -11.92 13.62 -0.55
C PHE A 12 -10.62 13.84 0.24
N MET A 13 -9.54 13.17 -0.16
CA MET A 13 -8.23 13.29 0.46
C MET A 13 -7.42 14.49 -0.05
N SER A 14 -7.98 15.34 -0.92
CA SER A 14 -7.24 16.41 -1.62
C SER A 14 -6.02 15.90 -2.39
N LEU A 15 -6.08 14.65 -2.88
CA LEU A 15 -5.05 14.05 -3.72
C LEU A 15 -5.37 14.32 -5.20
N GLY A 16 -4.34 14.75 -5.93
CA GLY A 16 -4.36 14.87 -7.39
C GLY A 16 -3.08 14.25 -7.98
N PRO A 17 -2.61 14.76 -9.14
CA PRO A 17 -1.27 14.46 -9.62
C PRO A 17 -0.23 14.74 -8.53
N ALA A 18 0.84 13.93 -8.49
CA ALA A 18 1.92 14.07 -7.51
C ALA A 18 2.37 15.53 -7.35
N SER A 19 2.38 16.09 -6.13
CA SER A 19 2.77 17.50 -5.96
C SER A 19 4.25 17.72 -6.31
N ALA A 20 4.66 18.98 -6.49
CA ALA A 20 6.06 19.31 -6.72
C ALA A 20 6.96 18.82 -5.56
N SER A 21 6.48 18.97 -4.32
CA SER A 21 7.19 18.54 -3.11
C SER A 21 7.34 17.02 -3.04
N TYR A 22 6.28 16.28 -3.38
CA TYR A 22 6.33 14.81 -3.42
C TYR A 22 7.22 14.29 -4.54
N ARG A 23 7.11 14.85 -5.76
CA ARG A 23 8.01 14.51 -6.88
C ARG A 23 9.48 14.78 -6.56
N ALA A 24 9.77 15.84 -5.80
CA ALA A 24 11.14 16.18 -5.40
C ALA A 24 11.79 15.12 -4.50
N VAL A 25 11.00 14.33 -3.74
CA VAL A 25 11.51 13.21 -2.93
C VAL A 25 11.39 11.85 -3.62
N GLY A 26 10.74 11.75 -4.78
CA GLY A 26 10.53 10.50 -5.52
C GLY A 26 11.81 9.67 -5.75
N PRO A 27 12.94 10.26 -6.16
CA PRO A 27 14.21 9.52 -6.29
C PRO A 27 14.70 8.91 -4.97
N LEU A 28 14.57 9.64 -3.85
CA LEU A 28 14.91 9.14 -2.52
C LEU A 28 13.98 7.99 -2.13
N LEU A 29 12.67 8.14 -2.36
CA LEU A 29 11.70 7.08 -2.07
C LEU A 29 11.99 5.80 -2.87
N ARG A 30 12.37 5.90 -4.14
CA ARG A 30 12.78 4.74 -4.95
C ARG A 30 14.03 4.06 -4.43
N GLN A 31 15.00 4.83 -3.93
CA GLN A 31 16.19 4.28 -3.30
C GLN A 31 15.88 3.55 -1.99
N GLU A 32 14.94 4.08 -1.21
CA GLU A 32 14.63 3.60 0.15
C GLU A 32 13.54 2.50 0.18
N ALA A 33 12.68 2.43 -0.82
CA ALA A 33 11.60 1.43 -0.89
C ALA A 33 12.11 -0.03 -0.80
N PRO A 34 13.20 -0.44 -1.48
CA PRO A 34 13.76 -1.78 -1.30
C PRO A 34 14.20 -2.07 0.14
N LEU A 35 14.77 -1.08 0.84
CA LEU A 35 15.20 -1.21 2.23
C LEU A 35 14.01 -1.29 3.18
N ALA A 36 12.98 -0.48 2.94
CA ALA A 36 11.73 -0.52 3.69
C ALA A 36 11.00 -1.87 3.51
N LEU A 37 10.97 -2.41 2.29
CA LEU A 37 10.44 -3.74 2.00
C LEU A 37 11.27 -4.83 2.69
N ALA A 38 12.60 -4.73 2.69
CA ALA A 38 13.44 -5.67 3.43
C ALA A 38 13.11 -5.66 4.92
N ALA A 39 12.93 -4.48 5.53
CA ALA A 39 12.51 -4.35 6.92
C ALA A 39 11.13 -4.96 7.17
N PHE A 40 10.17 -4.75 6.27
CA PHE A 40 8.85 -5.39 6.31
C PHE A 40 8.96 -6.91 6.26
N TYR A 41 9.69 -7.49 5.30
CA TYR A 41 9.82 -8.94 5.19
C TYR A 41 10.60 -9.57 6.34
N ASN A 42 11.49 -8.83 7.00
CA ASN A 42 12.08 -9.28 8.26
C ASN A 42 11.03 -9.42 9.38
N ARG A 43 10.05 -8.52 9.45
CA ARG A 43 8.91 -8.66 10.38
C ARG A 43 8.01 -9.84 10.00
N VAL A 44 7.74 -10.01 8.70
CA VAL A 44 6.98 -11.17 8.20
C VAL A 44 7.66 -12.48 8.58
N ARG A 45 8.99 -12.56 8.47
CA ARG A 45 9.76 -13.76 8.88
C ARG A 45 9.68 -14.03 10.38
N ALA A 46 9.70 -12.99 11.19
CA ALA A 46 9.72 -13.09 12.65
C ALA A 46 8.33 -13.42 13.25
N GLU A 47 7.24 -13.16 12.52
CA GLU A 47 5.88 -13.38 13.00
C GLU A 47 5.26 -14.65 12.39
N PRO A 48 5.10 -15.75 13.16
CA PRO A 48 4.59 -17.03 12.66
C PRO A 48 3.25 -16.92 11.91
N THR A 49 2.34 -16.06 12.38
CA THR A 49 1.01 -15.85 11.79
C THR A 49 1.08 -15.34 10.35
N THR A 50 2.13 -14.57 10.02
CA THR A 50 2.36 -14.03 8.68
C THR A 50 3.34 -14.90 7.87
N ARG A 51 4.37 -15.47 8.51
CA ARG A 51 5.36 -16.35 7.87
C ARG A 51 4.73 -17.58 7.23
N ARG A 52 3.67 -18.13 7.83
CA ARG A 52 2.97 -19.34 7.34
C ARG A 52 2.39 -19.22 5.93
N PHE A 53 2.13 -18.01 5.45
CA PHE A 53 1.61 -17.79 4.10
C PHE A 53 2.66 -17.95 2.99
N PHE A 54 3.93 -18.09 3.37
CA PHE A 54 5.04 -18.25 2.44
C PHE A 54 5.59 -19.67 2.49
N ARG A 55 5.73 -20.31 1.33
CA ARG A 55 6.30 -21.66 1.22
C ARG A 55 7.78 -21.67 1.61
N ASP A 56 8.54 -20.70 1.10
CA ASP A 56 9.98 -20.61 1.21
C ASP A 56 10.46 -19.17 0.94
N GLU A 57 11.77 -18.95 1.04
CA GLU A 57 12.40 -17.65 0.79
C GLU A 57 12.28 -17.18 -0.67
N SER A 58 12.13 -18.10 -1.64
CA SER A 58 11.92 -17.74 -3.04
C SER A 58 10.52 -17.14 -3.26
N HIS A 59 9.51 -17.64 -2.53
CA HIS A 59 8.16 -17.06 -2.53
C HIS A 59 8.18 -15.65 -1.92
N ILE A 60 8.92 -15.44 -0.83
CA ILE A 60 9.12 -14.11 -0.23
C ILE A 60 9.82 -13.17 -1.21
N SER A 61 10.90 -13.61 -1.86
CA SER A 61 11.63 -12.81 -2.84
C SER A 61 10.74 -12.39 -4.01
N THR A 62 9.91 -13.32 -4.50
CA THR A 62 8.96 -13.05 -5.59
C THR A 62 7.89 -12.04 -5.16
N ALA A 63 7.30 -12.23 -3.98
CA ALA A 63 6.34 -11.29 -3.42
C ALA A 63 6.96 -9.88 -3.22
N SER A 64 8.21 -9.82 -2.75
CA SER A 64 8.94 -8.57 -2.55
C SER A 64 9.15 -7.80 -3.85
N LYS A 65 9.52 -8.49 -4.93
CA LYS A 65 9.64 -7.88 -6.27
C LYS A 65 8.30 -7.35 -6.79
N SER A 66 7.21 -8.07 -6.55
CA SER A 66 5.86 -7.60 -6.92
C SER A 66 5.46 -6.37 -6.11
N GLN A 67 5.72 -6.37 -4.79
CA GLN A 67 5.48 -5.21 -3.94
C GLN A 67 6.32 -4.02 -4.35
N GLN A 68 7.59 -4.19 -4.76
CA GLN A 68 8.41 -3.09 -5.26
C GLN A 68 7.74 -2.38 -6.44
N LYS A 69 7.25 -3.13 -7.44
CA LYS A 69 6.55 -2.55 -8.59
C LYS A 69 5.27 -1.80 -8.19
N HIS A 70 4.56 -2.31 -7.19
CA HIS A 70 3.38 -1.64 -6.64
C HIS A 70 3.76 -0.34 -5.92
N TRP A 71 4.80 -0.37 -5.09
CA TRP A 71 5.33 0.83 -4.42
C TRP A 71 5.85 1.87 -5.40
N ASP A 72 6.44 1.47 -6.53
CA ASP A 72 6.82 2.40 -7.59
C ASP A 72 5.58 3.15 -8.12
N ALA A 73 4.42 2.49 -8.25
CA ALA A 73 3.17 3.15 -8.63
C ALA A 73 2.68 4.18 -7.60
N ILE A 74 2.78 3.86 -6.31
CA ILE A 74 2.44 4.77 -5.20
C ILE A 74 3.37 6.00 -5.22
N ILE A 75 4.68 5.78 -5.39
CA ILE A 75 5.71 6.83 -5.43
C ILE A 75 5.54 7.74 -6.64
N ASP A 76 5.17 7.18 -7.80
CA ASP A 76 4.86 7.96 -9.00
C ASP A 76 3.51 8.69 -8.88
N GLY A 77 2.74 8.37 -7.85
CA GLY A 77 1.44 8.95 -7.58
C GLY A 77 0.37 8.55 -8.58
N ARG A 78 0.47 7.35 -9.15
CA ARG A 78 -0.43 6.83 -10.17
C ARG A 78 -1.79 6.44 -9.59
N ALA A 79 -2.82 6.66 -10.41
CA ALA A 79 -4.20 6.28 -10.14
C ALA A 79 -4.87 5.76 -11.44
N ASP A 80 -4.06 5.09 -12.26
CA ASP A 80 -4.44 4.54 -13.57
C ASP A 80 -5.01 3.11 -13.44
N ASP A 81 -5.43 2.52 -14.56
CA ASP A 81 -5.99 1.18 -14.59
C ASP A 81 -4.98 0.10 -14.16
N ALA A 82 -3.69 0.32 -14.39
CA ALA A 82 -2.64 -0.60 -13.97
C ALA A 82 -2.49 -0.60 -12.44
N TYR A 83 -2.52 0.58 -11.81
CA TYR A 83 -2.59 0.72 -10.35
C TYR A 83 -3.86 0.06 -9.79
N ALA A 84 -5.02 0.35 -10.38
CA ALA A 84 -6.29 -0.25 -9.95
C ALA A 84 -6.27 -1.79 -10.02
N ALA A 85 -5.69 -2.36 -11.08
CA ALA A 85 -5.51 -3.79 -11.23
C ALA A 85 -4.56 -4.39 -10.18
N SER A 86 -3.48 -3.68 -9.85
CA SER A 86 -2.54 -4.07 -8.79
C SER A 86 -3.24 -4.14 -7.44
N VAL A 87 -3.98 -3.09 -7.07
CA VAL A 87 -4.72 -3.03 -5.80
C VAL A 87 -5.77 -4.12 -5.69
N ARG A 88 -6.52 -4.40 -6.77
CA ARG A 88 -7.45 -5.55 -6.81
C ARG A 88 -6.74 -6.86 -6.55
N THR A 89 -5.61 -7.08 -7.22
CA THR A 89 -4.81 -8.30 -7.04
C THR A 89 -4.38 -8.46 -5.58
N ILE A 90 -3.90 -7.38 -4.96
CA ILE A 90 -3.50 -7.37 -3.55
C ILE A 90 -4.69 -7.74 -2.66
N GLY A 91 -5.84 -7.04 -2.78
CA GLY A 91 -7.02 -7.32 -1.97
C GLY A 91 -7.52 -8.76 -2.10
N HIS A 92 -7.62 -9.27 -3.33
CA HIS A 92 -8.02 -10.66 -3.60
C HIS A 92 -7.06 -11.68 -3.01
N VAL A 93 -5.74 -11.47 -3.15
CA VAL A 93 -4.74 -12.39 -2.59
C VAL A 93 -4.86 -12.44 -1.07
N HIS A 94 -4.99 -11.28 -0.41
CA HIS A 94 -5.12 -11.19 1.04
C HIS A 94 -6.40 -11.86 1.56
N ALA A 95 -7.52 -11.70 0.86
CA ALA A 95 -8.78 -12.36 1.19
C ALA A 95 -8.68 -13.87 1.00
N ARG A 96 -8.12 -14.32 -0.13
CA ARG A 96 -7.97 -15.75 -0.46
C ARG A 96 -7.11 -16.51 0.55
N ILE A 97 -6.02 -15.91 1.02
CA ILE A 97 -5.16 -16.53 2.02
C ILE A 97 -5.69 -16.33 3.46
N GLY A 98 -6.74 -15.53 3.65
CA GLY A 98 -7.27 -15.21 4.97
C GLY A 98 -6.28 -14.41 5.84
N LEU A 99 -5.48 -13.52 5.23
CA LEU A 99 -4.60 -12.65 6.01
C LEU A 99 -5.46 -11.57 6.66
N GLU A 100 -5.49 -11.57 8.00
CA GLU A 100 -6.24 -10.56 8.75
C GLU A 100 -5.75 -9.13 8.43
N PRO A 101 -6.66 -8.15 8.27
CA PRO A 101 -6.30 -6.76 7.98
C PRO A 101 -5.28 -6.15 8.96
N ARG A 102 -5.26 -6.59 10.23
CA ARG A 102 -4.28 -6.12 11.23
C ARG A 102 -2.82 -6.28 10.77
N TRP A 103 -2.52 -7.40 10.10
CA TRP A 103 -1.17 -7.71 9.64
C TRP A 103 -0.82 -6.93 8.37
N TYR A 104 -1.81 -6.71 7.51
CA TYR A 104 -1.68 -5.86 6.34
C TYR A 104 -1.38 -4.40 6.75
N ILE A 105 -2.19 -3.84 7.66
CA ILE A 105 -2.00 -2.49 8.23
C ILE A 105 -0.64 -2.40 8.94
N GLY A 106 -0.28 -3.43 9.72
CA GLY A 106 1.03 -3.51 10.38
C GLY A 106 2.20 -3.52 9.38
N GLY A 107 2.06 -4.18 8.24
CA GLY A 107 3.06 -4.18 7.16
C GLY A 107 3.28 -2.78 6.57
N TYR A 108 2.20 -2.07 6.27
CA TYR A 108 2.27 -0.69 5.79
C TYR A 108 2.88 0.26 6.81
N SER A 109 2.59 0.09 8.11
CA SER A 109 3.17 0.96 9.14
C SER A 109 4.70 0.85 9.18
N VAL A 110 5.26 -0.35 8.98
CA VAL A 110 6.71 -0.57 8.90
C VAL A 110 7.32 0.18 7.73
N ILE A 111 6.71 0.06 6.55
CA ILE A 111 7.22 0.67 5.32
C ILE A 111 7.08 2.20 5.40
N LEU A 112 5.90 2.70 5.77
CA LEU A 112 5.63 4.14 5.90
C LEU A 112 6.55 4.78 6.94
N ALA A 113 6.78 4.14 8.09
CA ALA A 113 7.69 4.67 9.10
C ALA A 113 9.13 4.78 8.59
N HIS A 114 9.59 3.80 7.80
CA HIS A 114 10.93 3.86 7.16
C HIS A 114 11.04 5.02 6.18
N LEU A 115 10.09 5.11 5.24
CA LEU A 115 10.10 6.15 4.21
C LEU A 115 9.95 7.56 4.81
N THR A 116 9.11 7.74 5.83
CA THR A 116 8.96 9.00 6.54
C THR A 116 10.26 9.44 7.20
N ARG A 117 10.99 8.53 7.86
CA ARG A 117 12.31 8.85 8.44
C ARG A 117 13.30 9.24 7.36
N ALA A 118 13.32 8.53 6.23
CA ALA A 118 14.21 8.87 5.12
C ALA A 118 13.94 10.27 4.57
N ILE A 119 12.67 10.65 4.35
CA ILE A 119 12.30 12.01 3.95
C ILE A 119 12.75 13.03 5.00
N ALA A 120 12.49 12.77 6.28
CA ALA A 120 12.83 13.69 7.36
C ALA A 120 14.35 13.90 7.53
N GLN A 121 15.15 12.87 7.23
CA GLN A 121 16.61 12.89 7.35
C GLN A 121 17.31 13.32 6.06
N ARG A 122 16.55 13.67 5.01
CA ARG A 122 17.13 14.05 3.72
C ARG A 122 18.09 15.24 3.87
N PRO A 123 19.25 15.21 3.20
CA PRO A 123 20.23 16.28 3.35
C PRO A 123 19.71 17.57 2.72
N ARG A 124 19.83 18.69 3.45
CA ARG A 124 19.62 20.03 2.90
C ARG A 124 20.88 20.44 2.13
N ARG A 125 20.72 20.85 0.87
CA ARG A 125 21.82 21.48 0.09
C ARG A 125 22.31 22.73 0.82
N PHE A 126 23.62 22.99 0.82
CA PHE A 126 24.19 24.08 1.62
C PHE A 126 23.60 25.46 1.26
N TRP A 127 23.26 25.66 -0.01
CA TRP A 127 22.65 26.89 -0.55
C TRP A 127 21.11 26.94 -0.46
N ALA A 128 20.43 25.87 -0.04
CA ALA A 128 18.98 25.83 -0.01
C ALA A 128 18.41 26.59 1.21
N ASN A 129 17.33 27.35 1.00
CA ASN A 129 16.59 28.00 2.08
C ASN A 129 16.02 26.95 3.04
N ARG A 130 16.30 27.10 4.35
CA ARG A 130 15.83 26.18 5.39
C ARG A 130 14.31 26.08 5.48
N ARG A 131 13.59 27.20 5.43
CA ARG A 131 12.12 27.21 5.51
C ARG A 131 11.50 26.46 4.33
N GLU A 132 12.05 26.66 3.14
CA GLU A 132 11.58 25.97 1.94
C GLU A 132 11.90 24.47 1.99
N HIS A 133 13.09 24.11 2.46
CA HIS A 133 13.45 22.72 2.69
C HIS A 133 12.47 22.04 3.65
N ASP A 134 12.17 22.67 4.78
CA ASP A 134 11.29 22.11 5.81
C ASP A 134 9.84 22.02 5.30
N ARG A 135 9.37 23.02 4.53
CA ARG A 135 8.06 23.00 3.84
C ARG A 135 7.94 21.82 2.89
N VAL A 136 8.91 21.64 1.99
CA VAL A 136 8.92 20.52 1.02
C VAL A 136 8.94 19.17 1.74
N THR A 137 9.72 19.05 2.82
CA THR A 137 9.77 17.82 3.64
C THR A 137 8.41 17.52 4.24
N ALA A 138 7.76 18.51 4.86
CA ALA A 138 6.46 18.34 5.50
C ALA A 138 5.36 17.95 4.48
N GLU A 139 5.30 18.64 3.35
CA GLU A 139 4.35 18.35 2.28
C GLU A 139 4.56 16.96 1.68
N ALA A 140 5.82 16.57 1.45
CA ALA A 140 6.14 15.24 0.94
C ALA A 140 5.71 14.12 1.92
N VAL A 141 5.91 14.31 3.23
CA VAL A 141 5.47 13.33 4.25
C VAL A 141 3.95 13.26 4.32
N ALA A 142 3.26 14.41 4.27
CA ALA A 142 1.80 14.47 4.26
C ALA A 142 1.24 13.72 3.04
N GLU A 143 1.74 14.02 1.85
CA GLU A 143 1.28 13.37 0.62
C GLU A 143 1.62 11.87 0.59
N LEU A 144 2.81 11.47 1.04
CA LEU A 144 3.16 10.04 1.19
C LEU A 144 2.13 9.33 2.07
N THR A 145 1.79 9.93 3.21
CA THR A 145 0.83 9.38 4.15
C THR A 145 -0.55 9.24 3.50
N GLN A 146 -1.04 10.28 2.83
CA GLN A 146 -2.32 10.24 2.13
C GLN A 146 -2.34 9.16 1.04
N ARG A 147 -1.30 9.04 0.22
CA ARG A 147 -1.21 8.02 -0.83
C ARG A 147 -1.20 6.60 -0.27
N VAL A 148 -0.47 6.38 0.83
CA VAL A 148 -0.46 5.09 1.53
C VAL A 148 -1.84 4.76 2.13
N MET A 149 -2.52 5.74 2.73
CA MET A 149 -3.87 5.53 3.26
C MET A 149 -4.88 5.20 2.15
N LEU A 150 -4.79 5.86 1.00
CA LEU A 150 -5.63 5.56 -0.17
C LEU A 150 -5.43 4.12 -0.64
N ASP A 151 -4.18 3.70 -0.80
CA ASP A 151 -3.83 2.34 -1.24
C ASP A 151 -4.33 1.27 -0.27
N MET A 152 -4.17 1.53 1.03
CA MET A 152 -4.68 0.67 2.11
C MET A 152 -6.21 0.56 2.07
N ASP A 153 -6.91 1.69 1.97
CA ASP A 153 -8.38 1.76 1.90
C ASP A 153 -8.93 0.98 0.70
N LEU A 154 -8.33 1.15 -0.48
CA LEU A 154 -8.73 0.42 -1.68
C LEU A 154 -8.53 -1.10 -1.51
N ALA A 155 -7.36 -1.54 -1.06
CA ALA A 155 -7.06 -2.96 -0.88
C ALA A 155 -7.96 -3.62 0.17
N ILE A 156 -8.22 -2.93 1.29
CA ILE A 156 -9.13 -3.42 2.35
C ILE A 156 -10.58 -3.45 1.86
N SER A 157 -11.02 -2.47 1.07
CA SER A 157 -12.36 -2.47 0.50
C SER A 157 -12.57 -3.72 -0.37
N ILE A 158 -11.64 -4.04 -1.26
CA ILE A 158 -11.68 -5.25 -2.09
C ILE A 158 -11.64 -6.51 -1.22
N TYR A 159 -10.79 -6.54 -0.19
CA TYR A 159 -10.74 -7.66 0.75
C TYR A 159 -12.12 -7.92 1.39
N LEU A 160 -12.80 -6.86 1.86
CA LEU A 160 -14.11 -6.97 2.49
C LEU A 160 -15.20 -7.37 1.50
N GLU A 161 -15.17 -6.83 0.27
CA GLU A 161 -16.08 -7.20 -0.81
C GLU A 161 -15.99 -8.69 -1.16
N VAL A 162 -14.77 -9.25 -1.19
CA VAL A 162 -14.55 -10.69 -1.44
C VAL A 162 -15.16 -11.52 -0.30
N LEU A 163 -14.89 -11.16 0.96
CA LEU A 163 -15.45 -11.88 2.10
C LEU A 163 -16.97 -11.80 2.16
N GLN A 164 -17.55 -10.65 1.84
CA GLN A 164 -19.00 -10.50 1.78
C GLN A 164 -19.60 -11.37 0.68
N SER A 165 -19.01 -11.35 -0.51
CA SER A 165 -19.47 -12.14 -1.65
C SER A 165 -19.45 -13.66 -1.35
N GLU A 166 -18.40 -14.15 -0.70
CA GLU A 166 -18.32 -15.55 -0.27
C GLU A 166 -19.37 -15.89 0.80
N ARG A 167 -19.61 -14.99 1.76
CA ARG A 167 -20.66 -15.18 2.78
C ARG A 167 -22.05 -15.25 2.18
N ASP A 168 -22.35 -14.37 1.23
CA ASP A 168 -23.65 -14.32 0.56
C ASP A 168 -23.86 -15.58 -0.30
N ARG A 169 -22.81 -16.07 -0.98
CA ARG A 169 -22.85 -17.33 -1.73
C ARG A 169 -23.15 -18.53 -0.84
N VAL A 170 -22.41 -18.68 0.27
CA VAL A 170 -22.62 -19.79 1.23
C VAL A 170 -24.02 -19.74 1.83
N LYS A 171 -24.53 -18.55 2.13
CA LYS A 171 -25.91 -18.38 2.64
C LYS A 171 -26.93 -18.83 1.59
N ALA A 172 -26.78 -18.41 0.33
CA ALA A 172 -27.69 -18.80 -0.75
C ALA A 172 -27.69 -20.32 -1.00
N GLU A 173 -26.52 -20.96 -0.98
CA GLU A 173 -26.40 -22.42 -1.10
C GLU A 173 -27.10 -23.16 0.05
N ARG A 174 -26.96 -22.66 1.29
CA ARG A 174 -27.64 -23.22 2.46
C ARG A 174 -29.15 -23.08 2.38
N ASP A 175 -29.62 -21.88 2.01
CA ASP A 175 -31.05 -21.60 1.93
C ASP A 175 -31.72 -22.42 0.80
N GLN A 176 -30.99 -22.70 -0.30
CA GLN A 176 -31.43 -23.64 -1.34
C GLN A 176 -31.50 -25.09 -0.85
N ALA A 177 -30.49 -25.55 -0.11
CA ALA A 177 -30.45 -26.92 0.41
C ALA A 177 -31.53 -27.20 1.48
N GLN A 178 -32.02 -26.17 2.18
CA GLN A 178 -33.10 -26.27 3.16
C GLN A 178 -34.51 -26.19 2.54
N ALA A 179 -34.61 -25.76 1.28
CA ALA A 179 -35.87 -25.65 0.54
C ALA A 179 -36.23 -26.92 -0.25
N VAL A 180 -35.38 -27.95 -0.19
CA VAL A 180 -35.55 -29.28 -0.81
C VAL A 180 -35.82 -30.32 0.28
#